data_AF-A0A7X1SGU7-F1
#
_entry.id   AF-A0A7X1SGU7-F1
#
_cell.length_a   1.000
_cell.length_b   1.000
_cell.length_c   1.000
_cell.angle_alpha   90.00
_cell.angle_beta   90.00
_cell.angle_gamma   90.00
#
_symmetry.space_group_name_H-M   'P 1'
#
loop_
_entity.id
_entity.type
_entity.pdbx_description
1 polymer ?
#
loop_
_entity_poly.entity_id
_entity_poly.type
_entity_poly.pdbx_seq_one_letter_code
_entity_poly.pdbx_strand_id
1 'polypeptide(L)'
;MSVISINKAMAHLRVDEDIDNDIASKLESAERIAKEYLNRNFYLDKAALDLAKEEIPLILSEAKVHYDHDVDFARTLEGDLIDKFIHTASLNYDTAIRKAKMISLGIVVNEAIEIGVLLILGNLYENREDLTTANVYELPKGAEWHLHPFRTDLGVS
;
A
#
# COMPACT_ATOMS: atom_id res chain seq x y z
N MET A 1 1.27 -11.22 -5.00
CA MET A 1 1.84 -11.26 -6.36
C MET A 1 2.06 -9.85 -6.84
N SER A 2 3.32 -9.52 -7.10
CA SER A 2 3.76 -8.22 -7.59
C SER A 2 3.20 -7.91 -8.99
N VAL A 3 2.86 -6.64 -9.22
CA VAL A 3 2.50 -6.08 -10.52
C VAL A 3 3.71 -6.10 -11.47
N ILE A 4 4.91 -5.84 -10.93
CA ILE A 4 6.16 -5.89 -11.68
C ILE A 4 6.66 -7.33 -11.72
N SER A 5 7.08 -7.82 -12.90
CA SER A 5 7.61 -9.18 -13.01
C SER A 5 8.93 -9.34 -12.25
N ILE A 6 9.12 -10.48 -11.59
CA ILE A 6 10.38 -10.82 -10.91
C ILE A 6 11.60 -10.76 -11.83
N ASN A 7 11.46 -11.14 -13.11
CA ASN A 7 12.55 -11.07 -14.09
C ASN A 7 13.05 -9.64 -14.31
N LYS A 8 12.15 -8.65 -14.37
CA LYS A 8 12.53 -7.23 -14.46
C LYS A 8 13.22 -6.75 -13.19
N ALA A 9 12.73 -7.18 -12.02
CA ALA A 9 13.34 -6.85 -10.73
C ALA A 9 14.76 -7.42 -10.62
N MET A 10 14.96 -8.70 -10.96
CA MET A 10 16.28 -9.35 -11.00
C MET A 10 17.23 -8.67 -12.00
N ALA A 11 16.74 -8.34 -13.19
CA ALA A 11 17.53 -7.62 -14.19
C ALA A 11 17.96 -6.21 -13.70
N HIS A 12 17.09 -5.52 -12.95
CA HIS A 12 17.42 -4.23 -12.33
C HIS A 12 18.52 -4.37 -11.28
N LEU A 13 18.45 -5.40 -10.44
CA LEU A 13 19.44 -5.70 -9.40
C LEU A 13 20.72 -6.37 -9.94
N ARG A 14 20.73 -6.79 -11.21
CA ARG A 14 21.82 -7.53 -11.85
C ARG A 14 22.13 -8.85 -11.14
N VAL A 15 21.06 -9.55 -10.75
CA VAL A 15 21.12 -10.86 -10.10
C VAL A 15 20.48 -11.90 -11.03
N ASP A 16 21.05 -13.10 -11.09
CA ASP A 16 20.59 -14.17 -11.97
C ASP A 16 19.49 -15.05 -11.36
N GLU A 17 19.41 -15.10 -10.02
CA GLU A 17 18.45 -15.94 -9.28
C GLU A 17 17.92 -15.27 -8.01
N ASP A 18 16.66 -15.55 -7.68
CA ASP A 18 16.06 -15.16 -6.41
C ASP A 18 16.25 -16.27 -5.37
N ILE A 19 17.30 -16.15 -4.57
CA ILE A 19 17.61 -17.10 -3.50
C ILE A 19 16.61 -16.89 -2.35
N ASP A 20 15.97 -17.97 -1.90
CA ASP A 20 15.02 -17.99 -0.78
C ASP A 20 13.86 -16.98 -0.88
N ASN A 21 13.48 -16.58 -2.11
CA ASN A 21 12.38 -15.63 -2.36
C ASN A 21 12.61 -14.25 -1.73
N ASP A 22 13.88 -13.87 -1.55
CA ASP A 22 14.29 -12.61 -0.94
C ASP A 22 13.93 -11.40 -1.81
N ILE A 23 14.23 -11.46 -3.11
CA ILE A 23 13.94 -10.39 -4.08
C ILE A 23 12.45 -10.23 -4.26
N ALA A 24 11.70 -11.33 -4.40
CA ALA A 24 10.24 -11.27 -4.52
C ALA A 24 9.59 -10.63 -3.28
N SER A 25 10.03 -10.98 -2.07
CA SER A 25 9.51 -10.39 -0.82
C SER A 25 9.82 -8.89 -0.73
N LYS A 26 11.04 -8.48 -1.09
CA LYS A 26 11.43 -7.07 -1.14
C LYS A 26 10.65 -6.30 -2.22
N LEU A 27 10.37 -6.92 -3.36
CA LEU A 27 9.60 -6.32 -4.45
C LEU A 27 8.16 -6.07 -4.02
N GLU A 28 7.52 -7.01 -3.33
CA GLU A 28 6.17 -6.79 -2.77
C GLU A 28 6.16 -5.66 -1.74
N SER A 29 7.20 -5.56 -0.90
CA SER A 29 7.35 -4.45 0.04
C SER A 29 7.58 -3.11 -0.68
N ALA A 30 8.42 -3.07 -1.72
CA ALA A 30 8.67 -1.88 -2.53
C ALA A 30 7.38 -1.38 -3.20
N GLU A 31 6.57 -2.28 -3.75
CA GLU A 31 5.27 -1.92 -4.29
C GLU A 31 4.33 -1.37 -3.22
N ARG A 32 4.29 -1.99 -2.03
CA ARG A 32 3.46 -1.52 -0.92
C ARG A 32 3.85 -0.10 -0.52
N ILE A 33 5.14 0.17 -0.38
CA ILE A 33 5.67 1.51 -0.07
C ILE A 33 5.24 2.52 -1.15
N ALA A 34 5.37 2.16 -2.43
CA ALA A 34 4.94 3.03 -3.52
C ALA A 34 3.41 3.28 -3.50
N LYS A 35 2.59 2.25 -3.27
CA LYS A 35 1.12 2.38 -3.16
C LYS A 35 0.72 3.29 -1.99
N GLU A 36 1.37 3.13 -0.85
CA GLU A 36 1.17 3.96 0.34
C GLU A 36 1.56 5.42 0.07
N TYR A 37 2.74 5.65 -0.53
CA TYR A 37 3.21 6.98 -0.91
C TYR A 37 2.25 7.67 -1.90
N LEU A 38 1.80 6.95 -2.93
CA LEU A 38 0.87 7.46 -3.92
C LEU A 38 -0.55 7.65 -3.38
N ASN A 39 -0.87 7.02 -2.24
CA ASN A 39 -2.22 6.92 -1.69
C ASN A 39 -3.24 6.34 -2.71
N ARG A 40 -2.78 5.38 -3.51
CA ARG A 40 -3.58 4.67 -4.52
C ARG A 40 -2.94 3.33 -4.85
N ASN A 41 -3.75 2.39 -5.31
CA ASN A 41 -3.23 1.16 -5.88
C ASN A 41 -2.84 1.34 -7.35
N PHE A 42 -1.89 0.54 -7.81
CA PHE A 42 -1.60 0.38 -9.23
C PHE A 42 -1.71 -1.09 -9.63
N TYR A 43 -2.02 -1.32 -10.90
CA TYR A 43 -2.39 -2.61 -11.47
C TYR A 43 -1.67 -2.85 -12.79
N LEU A 44 -1.49 -4.11 -13.18
CA LEU A 44 -0.78 -4.49 -14.40
C LEU A 44 -1.47 -3.92 -15.65
N ASP A 45 -2.79 -4.04 -15.71
CA ASP A 45 -3.60 -3.61 -16.83
C ASP A 45 -4.99 -3.16 -16.37
N LYS A 46 -5.81 -2.79 -17.35
CA LYS A 46 -7.18 -2.34 -17.11
C LYS A 46 -8.07 -3.44 -16.56
N ALA A 47 -7.89 -4.69 -17.00
CA ALA A 47 -8.69 -5.81 -16.53
C ALA A 47 -8.45 -6.09 -15.04
N ALA A 48 -7.19 -6.05 -14.59
CA ALA A 48 -6.82 -6.19 -13.18
C ALA A 48 -7.39 -5.06 -12.32
N LEU A 49 -7.38 -3.82 -12.82
CA LEU A 49 -8.00 -2.69 -12.12
C LEU A 49 -9.51 -2.87 -11.99
N ASP A 50 -10.19 -3.27 -13.08
CA ASP A 50 -11.64 -3.43 -13.08
C ASP A 50 -12.08 -4.59 -12.17
N LEU A 51 -11.36 -5.72 -12.20
CA LEU A 51 -11.58 -6.82 -11.26
C LEU A 51 -11.43 -6.38 -9.81
N ALA A 52 -10.38 -5.60 -9.48
CA ALA A 52 -10.20 -5.10 -8.12
C ALA A 52 -11.34 -4.17 -7.68
N LYS A 53 -11.92 -3.39 -8.61
CA LYS A 53 -13.07 -2.52 -8.30
C LYS A 53 -14.33 -3.29 -7.94
N GLU A 54 -14.49 -4.51 -8.44
CA GLU A 54 -15.61 -5.39 -8.08
C GLU A 54 -15.56 -5.82 -6.60
N GLU A 55 -14.39 -5.76 -5.95
CA GLU A 55 -14.23 -6.08 -4.52
C GLU A 55 -14.70 -4.93 -3.60
N ILE A 56 -14.82 -3.69 -4.11
CA ILE A 56 -15.14 -2.51 -3.31
C ILE A 56 -16.45 -2.66 -2.52
N PRO A 57 -17.58 -3.09 -3.12
CA PRO A 57 -18.84 -3.25 -2.41
C PRO A 57 -18.73 -4.23 -1.25
N LEU A 58 -18.01 -5.36 -1.45
CA LEU A 58 -17.81 -6.36 -0.42
C LEU A 58 -17.01 -5.77 0.76
N ILE A 59 -15.86 -5.14 0.48
CA ILE A 59 -15.01 -4.49 1.48
C ILE A 59 -15.81 -3.51 2.35
N LEU A 60 -16.62 -2.66 1.73
CA LEU A 60 -17.40 -1.65 2.46
C LEU A 60 -18.54 -2.28 3.26
N SER A 61 -19.20 -3.31 2.71
CA SER A 61 -20.28 -4.01 3.42
C SER A 61 -19.77 -4.79 4.64
N GLU A 62 -18.65 -5.51 4.51
CA GLU A 62 -18.02 -6.24 5.61
C GLU A 62 -17.53 -5.27 6.70
N ALA A 63 -16.85 -4.19 6.29
CA ALA A 63 -16.41 -3.17 7.23
C ALA A 63 -17.57 -2.52 8.01
N LYS A 64 -18.72 -2.33 7.34
CA LYS A 64 -19.92 -1.80 7.98
C LYS A 64 -20.51 -2.79 9.00
N VAL A 65 -20.56 -4.08 8.66
CA VAL A 65 -21.01 -5.12 9.60
C VAL A 65 -20.09 -5.19 10.82
N HIS A 66 -18.77 -5.15 10.62
CA HIS A 66 -17.80 -5.13 11.71
C HIS A 66 -17.97 -3.90 12.61
N TYR A 67 -18.13 -2.72 12.00
CA TYR A 67 -18.40 -1.49 12.74
C TYR A 67 -19.66 -1.60 13.62
N ASP A 68 -20.76 -2.10 13.05
CA ASP A 68 -22.02 -2.24 13.80
C ASP A 68 -21.89 -3.24 14.95
N HIS A 69 -21.22 -4.37 14.71
CA HIS A 69 -20.92 -5.36 15.74
C HIS A 69 -20.07 -4.77 16.88
N ASP A 70 -19.02 -4.01 16.56
CA ASP A 70 -18.12 -3.42 17.55
C ASP A 70 -18.82 -2.32 18.36
N VAL A 71 -19.70 -1.53 17.73
CA VAL A 71 -20.53 -0.52 18.40
C VAL A 71 -21.55 -1.17 19.33
N ASP A 72 -22.21 -2.24 18.90
CA ASP A 72 -23.15 -2.97 19.75
C ASP A 72 -22.45 -3.64 20.93
N PHE A 73 -21.26 -4.20 20.72
CA PHE A 73 -20.41 -4.68 21.82
C PHE A 73 -20.04 -3.54 22.77
N ALA A 74 -19.60 -2.39 22.25
CA ALA A 74 -19.22 -1.24 23.06
C ALA A 74 -20.36 -0.76 23.98
N ARG A 75 -21.61 -0.80 23.50
CA ARG A 75 -22.79 -0.43 24.29
C ARG A 75 -23.10 -1.36 25.46
N THR A 76 -22.52 -2.57 25.47
CA THR A 76 -22.63 -3.50 26.61
C THR A 76 -21.60 -3.23 27.70
N LEU A 77 -20.57 -2.41 27.41
CA LEU A 77 -19.54 -2.02 28.35
C LEU A 77 -20.01 -0.86 29.25
N GLU A 78 -19.26 -0.60 30.31
CA GLU A 78 -19.53 0.49 31.25
C GLU A 78 -18.42 1.54 31.25
N GLY A 79 -18.79 2.79 31.52
CA GLY A 79 -17.86 3.91 31.69
C GLY A 79 -17.11 4.33 30.42
N ASP A 80 -15.86 4.78 30.60
CA ASP A 80 -14.98 5.34 29.56
C ASP A 80 -14.55 4.31 28.48
N LEU A 81 -14.83 3.02 28.69
CA LEU A 81 -14.56 1.99 27.69
C LEU A 81 -15.47 2.13 26.47
N ILE A 82 -16.72 2.59 26.63
CA ILE A 82 -17.67 2.74 25.52
C ILE A 82 -17.08 3.64 24.43
N ASP A 83 -16.64 4.83 24.80
CA ASP A 83 -16.12 5.84 23.86
C ASP A 83 -14.83 5.35 23.18
N LYS A 84 -13.94 4.67 23.91
CA LYS A 84 -12.70 4.11 23.35
C LYS A 84 -12.97 3.02 22.31
N PHE A 85 -13.93 2.13 22.58
CA PHE A 85 -14.28 1.07 21.63
C PHE A 85 -15.00 1.64 20.41
N ILE A 86 -15.92 2.59 20.57
CA ILE A 86 -16.57 3.27 19.43
C ILE A 86 -15.54 4.02 18.58
N HIS A 87 -14.59 4.72 19.20
CA HIS A 87 -13.53 5.40 18.48
C HIS A 87 -12.67 4.41 17.68
N THR A 88 -12.29 3.28 18.29
CA THR A 88 -11.53 2.23 17.62
C THR A 88 -12.31 1.63 16.43
N ALA A 89 -13.62 1.40 16.59
CA ALA A 89 -14.48 0.94 15.51
C ALA A 89 -14.51 1.95 14.35
N SER A 90 -14.60 3.25 14.64
CA SER A 90 -14.53 4.31 13.63
C SER A 90 -13.21 4.28 12.85
N LEU A 91 -12.07 4.16 13.54
CA LEU A 91 -10.76 4.11 12.90
C LEU A 91 -10.61 2.89 11.97
N ASN A 92 -11.14 1.74 12.38
CA ASN A 92 -11.14 0.53 11.56
C ASN A 92 -12.01 0.71 10.30
N TYR A 93 -13.18 1.33 10.45
CA TYR A 93 -14.07 1.64 9.34
C TYR A 93 -13.45 2.65 8.36
N ASP A 94 -12.82 3.71 8.88
CA ASP A 94 -12.11 4.71 8.08
C ASP A 94 -10.92 4.09 7.32
N THR A 95 -10.23 3.14 7.94
CA THR A 95 -9.14 2.38 7.29
C THR A 95 -9.68 1.54 6.12
N ALA A 96 -10.84 0.91 6.28
CA ALA A 96 -11.49 0.17 5.19
C ALA A 96 -11.96 1.09 4.06
N ILE A 97 -12.51 2.28 4.40
CA ILE A 97 -12.87 3.31 3.41
C ILE A 97 -11.61 3.77 2.65
N ARG A 98 -10.50 4.01 3.35
CA ARG A 98 -9.22 4.37 2.72
C ARG A 98 -8.78 3.29 1.73
N LYS A 99 -8.84 2.01 2.13
CA LYS A 99 -8.51 0.87 1.25
C LYS A 99 -9.41 0.85 0.00
N ALA A 100 -10.71 1.00 0.16
CA ALA A 100 -11.66 1.09 -0.95
C ALA A 100 -11.38 2.28 -1.87
N LYS A 101 -11.02 3.44 -1.30
CA LYS A 101 -10.63 4.64 -2.05
C LYS A 101 -9.36 4.40 -2.87
N MET A 102 -8.34 3.75 -2.29
CA MET A 102 -7.10 3.42 -3.00
C MET A 102 -7.33 2.51 -4.21
N ILE A 103 -8.30 1.58 -4.14
CA ILE A 103 -8.72 0.74 -5.27
C ILE A 103 -9.49 1.57 -6.30
N SER A 104 -10.46 2.38 -5.85
CA SER A 104 -11.31 3.19 -6.72
C SER A 104 -10.51 4.18 -7.58
N LEU A 105 -9.53 4.85 -6.96
CA LEU A 105 -8.58 5.77 -7.59
C LEU A 105 -7.37 5.05 -8.22
N GLY A 106 -7.44 3.73 -8.36
CA GLY A 106 -6.35 2.94 -8.90
C GLY A 106 -5.95 3.30 -10.33
N ILE A 107 -4.71 3.02 -10.70
CA ILE A 107 -4.15 3.25 -12.04
C ILE A 107 -3.50 2.02 -12.63
N VAL A 108 -3.39 2.01 -13.95
CA VAL A 108 -2.51 1.07 -14.64
C VAL A 108 -1.06 1.53 -14.47
N VAL A 109 -0.17 0.59 -14.17
CA VAL A 109 1.26 0.83 -14.02
C VAL A 109 1.83 1.42 -15.32
N ASN A 110 2.67 2.44 -15.19
CA ASN A 110 3.43 3.01 -16.29
C ASN A 110 4.93 2.91 -15.99
N GLU A 111 5.77 3.28 -16.96
CA GLU A 111 7.22 3.20 -16.84
C GLU A 111 7.77 4.03 -15.67
N ALA A 112 7.17 5.18 -15.37
CA ALA A 112 7.60 6.03 -14.26
C ALA A 112 7.34 5.36 -12.90
N ILE A 113 6.17 4.75 -12.72
CA ILE A 113 5.82 4.01 -11.50
C ILE A 113 6.69 2.76 -11.39
N GLU A 114 6.91 2.05 -12.50
CA GLU A 114 7.78 0.88 -12.54
C GLU A 114 9.21 1.24 -12.07
N ILE A 115 9.81 2.29 -12.63
CA ILE A 115 11.15 2.76 -12.22
C ILE A 115 11.14 3.21 -10.75
N GLY A 116 10.10 3.93 -10.31
CA GLY A 116 9.99 4.36 -8.91
C GLY A 116 10.02 3.18 -7.94
N VAL A 117 9.27 2.12 -8.23
CA VAL A 117 9.28 0.88 -7.42
C VAL A 117 10.63 0.18 -7.49
N LEU A 118 11.25 0.08 -8.66
CA LEU A 118 12.56 -0.56 -8.81
C LEU A 118 13.66 0.17 -8.02
N LEU A 119 13.62 1.50 -7.97
CA LEU A 119 14.54 2.29 -7.14
C LEU A 119 14.34 2.03 -5.64
N ILE A 120 13.10 1.86 -5.19
CA ILE A 120 12.80 1.45 -3.80
C ILE A 120 13.32 0.03 -3.54
N LEU A 121 13.10 -0.89 -4.48
CA LEU A 121 13.62 -2.27 -4.40
C LEU A 121 15.14 -2.29 -4.28
N GLY A 122 15.86 -1.54 -5.13
CA GLY A 122 17.32 -1.44 -5.08
C GLY A 122 17.80 -0.98 -3.70
N ASN A 123 17.13 0.02 -3.13
CA ASN A 123 17.45 0.49 -1.77
C ASN A 123 17.21 -0.59 -0.70
N LEU A 124 16.12 -1.36 -0.79
CA LEU A 124 15.84 -2.46 0.13
C LEU A 124 16.78 -3.66 -0.04
N TYR A 125 17.26 -3.89 -1.26
CA TYR A 125 18.17 -4.99 -1.56
C TYR A 125 19.59 -4.73 -1.03
N GLU A 126 20.11 -3.53 -1.25
CA GLU A 126 21.44 -3.12 -0.81
C GLU A 126 21.53 -2.93 0.71
N ASN A 127 20.48 -2.39 1.33
CA ASN A 127 20.48 -2.07 2.77
C ASN A 127 19.71 -3.13 3.57
N ARG A 128 20.44 -4.06 4.20
CA ARG A 128 19.88 -5.17 5.00
C ARG A 128 19.66 -4.82 6.48
N GLU A 129 20.20 -3.70 6.93
CA GLU A 129 20.11 -3.15 8.28
C GLU A 129 19.56 -1.72 8.17
N ASP A 130 18.98 -1.22 9.26
CA ASP A 130 18.55 0.18 9.30
C ASP A 130 19.75 1.12 9.17
N LEU A 131 19.62 2.17 8.37
CA LEU A 131 20.70 3.11 8.11
C LEU A 131 20.93 3.99 9.34
N THR A 132 22.11 3.89 9.96
CA THR A 132 22.45 4.71 11.13
C THR A 132 22.53 6.19 10.77
N THR A 133 21.79 7.01 11.54
CA THR A 133 21.83 8.48 11.81
C THR A 133 22.10 9.51 10.69
N ALA A 134 22.44 9.12 9.46
CA ALA A 134 22.77 10.03 8.36
C ALA A 134 21.74 10.04 7.22
N ASN A 135 20.87 9.03 7.13
CA ASN A 135 19.79 8.93 6.15
C ASN A 135 18.54 8.33 6.82
N VAL A 136 17.82 9.16 7.57
CA VAL A 136 16.58 8.80 8.24
C VAL A 136 15.50 8.53 7.18
N TYR A 137 15.11 7.27 6.96
CA TYR A 137 13.82 6.80 6.41
C TYR A 137 13.15 7.57 5.24
N GLU A 138 13.89 8.36 4.46
CA GLU A 138 13.35 9.04 3.30
C GLU A 138 13.27 8.04 2.14
N LEU A 139 12.11 8.01 1.49
CA LEU A 139 11.94 7.33 0.21
C LEU A 139 13.07 7.81 -0.73
N PRO A 140 13.74 6.93 -1.49
CA PRO A 140 14.83 7.38 -2.35
C PRO A 140 14.37 8.54 -3.24
N LYS A 141 15.10 9.67 -3.22
CA LYS A 141 14.67 10.91 -3.91
C LYS A 141 14.31 10.70 -5.38
N GLY A 142 15.04 9.80 -6.07
CA GLY A 142 14.73 9.42 -7.44
C GLY A 142 13.37 8.73 -7.57
N ALA A 143 13.04 7.80 -6.65
CA ALA A 143 11.72 7.18 -6.61
C ALA A 143 10.63 8.23 -6.34
N GLU A 144 10.90 9.18 -5.45
CA GLU A 144 9.97 10.26 -5.14
C GLU A 144 9.65 11.10 -6.38
N TRP A 145 10.65 11.53 -7.13
CA TRP A 145 10.46 12.32 -8.35
C TRP A 145 9.60 11.62 -9.40
N HIS A 146 9.73 10.31 -9.53
CA HIS A 146 8.92 9.53 -10.46
C HIS A 146 7.48 9.29 -9.96
N LEU A 147 7.29 9.12 -8.65
CA LEU A 147 6.00 8.78 -8.07
C LEU A 147 5.14 10.02 -7.76
N HIS A 148 5.75 11.12 -7.33
CA HIS A 148 5.05 12.33 -6.88
C HIS A 148 3.96 12.84 -7.86
N PRO A 149 4.15 12.84 -9.19
CA PRO A 149 3.11 13.29 -10.13
C PRO A 149 1.82 12.48 -10.10
N PHE A 150 1.86 11.23 -9.62
CA PHE A 150 0.71 10.31 -9.61
C PHE A 150 0.04 10.23 -8.23
N ARG A 151 0.56 10.94 -7.23
CA ARG A 151 0.06 10.91 -5.86
C ARG A 151 -1.29 11.61 -5.74
N THR A 152 -2.22 11.00 -4.99
CA THR A 152 -3.55 11.53 -4.73
C THR A 152 -3.70 11.98 -3.27
N ASP A 153 -4.59 12.95 -3.01
CA ASP A 153 -4.80 13.60 -1.70
C ASP A 153 -3.53 14.27 -1.12
N LEU A 154 -2.89 15.19 -1.85
CA LEU A 154 -1.82 16.05 -1.32
C LEU A 154 -2.32 17.13 -0.31
N GLY A 155 -3.55 16.97 0.19
CA GLY A 155 -4.25 17.93 1.04
C GLY A 155 -4.83 19.10 0.25
N VAL A 156 -6.12 19.06 -0.12
CA VAL A 156 -7.25 19.81 0.46
C VAL A 156 -8.54 19.26 -0.16
N SER A 157 -9.49 18.80 0.67
CA SER A 157 -10.93 18.97 0.47
C SER A 157 -11.62 18.80 1.81
#